data_AF-Q16MG5-F1
#
_entry.id   AF-Q16MG5-F1
#
_cell.length_a   1.000
_cell.length_b   1.000
_cell.length_c   1.000
_cell.angle_alpha   90.00
_cell.angle_beta   90.00
_cell.angle_gamma   90.00
#
_symmetry.space_group_name_H-M   'P 1'
#
loop_
_entity.id
_entity.type
_entity.pdbx_description
1 polymer ?
#
loop_
_entity_poly.entity_id
_entity_poly.type
_entity_poly.pdbx_seq_one_letter_code
_entity_poly.pdbx_strand_id
1 'polypeptide(L)'
;MVNNDKHQPQEDEHTTADNTVVQKYKTAGTIVNKTLNSLIQGCKVGASVKALCQKGDNQMESETGKKYKNEPDMKKGIAFPTCLSVNNCICHFSPSKNDPDYQLKAGDVVKIDLGAHIDGFIAVAAHTIVVGAKLENKAKGRAADVVLAAYHASQAALRLMKDGTSNYAVTDAVQKIAAEFKCKPIEGMLSHQLKQFKIDGEKTIIQNPTIAQKKEHEKCEFEKYEVYAMDVLVSTGEGLGKELDTKVSIYKKTEENYLLKLKASRAFYAEVKKKYGPMPFNLRNFEEEAKAKMGVHECVTHKLVEPFQVLYEKHNELVAQFKNTVLILPNGLTVVTGTNFDVNCFESEHSVQDEEMKKLLESELVLADAKKSALANLTKAASSKPAGDAAKAATASAAAPAPPADGSAPVAAAKDKKKRKKKKAAAAGETAAAEEAGKENAA
;
A
#
# COMPACT_ATOMS: atom_id res chain seq x y z
N MET A 1 -36.42 27.45 31.19
CA MET A 1 -35.16 28.09 31.65
C MET A 1 -34.22 26.97 32.05
N VAL A 2 -33.11 26.65 31.40
CA VAL A 2 -32.37 27.20 30.26
C VAL A 2 -31.79 25.97 29.54
N ASN A 3 -32.10 25.80 28.25
CA ASN A 3 -31.40 24.83 27.40
C ASN A 3 -29.97 25.32 27.26
N ASN A 4 -29.02 24.57 27.82
CA ASN A 4 -27.61 24.84 27.64
C ASN A 4 -27.11 24.04 26.43
N ASP A 5 -27.65 24.37 25.25
CA ASP A 5 -27.02 24.02 23.99
C ASP A 5 -25.76 24.87 23.89
N LYS A 6 -24.65 24.31 24.39
CA LYS A 6 -23.33 24.79 24.03
C LYS A 6 -23.15 24.48 22.55
N HIS A 7 -23.56 25.41 21.71
CA HIS A 7 -23.09 25.55 20.35
C HIS A 7 -21.55 25.52 20.44
N GLN A 8 -20.94 24.38 20.13
CA GLN A 8 -19.51 24.35 19.87
C GLN A 8 -19.30 25.29 18.68
N PRO A 9 -18.36 26.24 18.75
CA PRO A 9 -18.01 27.02 17.58
C PRO A 9 -17.64 26.03 16.48
N GLN A 10 -18.35 26.08 15.37
CA GLN A 10 -18.04 25.34 14.16
C GLN A 10 -16.64 25.83 13.76
N GLU A 11 -15.59 25.08 14.10
CA GLU A 11 -14.23 25.40 13.67
C GLU A 11 -14.27 25.48 12.14
N ASP A 12 -13.84 26.60 11.57
CA ASP A 12 -13.82 26.81 10.13
C ASP A 12 -13.01 25.68 9.49
N GLU A 13 -13.68 24.78 8.74
CA GLU A 13 -13.02 23.66 8.10
C GLU A 13 -12.00 24.19 7.08
N HIS A 14 -10.70 23.94 7.32
CA HIS A 14 -9.65 24.34 6.40
C HIS A 14 -9.68 23.48 5.14
N THR A 15 -10.16 24.03 4.02
CA THR A 15 -10.31 23.32 2.75
C THR A 15 -9.19 23.62 1.76
N THR A 16 -9.18 22.87 0.65
CA THR A 16 -8.24 23.10 -0.46
C THR A 16 -8.56 24.34 -1.31
N ALA A 17 -9.57 25.13 -0.93
CA ALA A 17 -9.74 26.48 -1.46
C ALA A 17 -8.57 27.39 -1.03
N ASP A 18 -7.94 27.10 0.11
CA ASP A 18 -6.68 27.71 0.50
C ASP A 18 -5.48 26.97 -0.13
N ASN A 19 -4.67 27.71 -0.89
CA ASN A 19 -3.43 27.21 -1.47
C ASN A 19 -2.45 26.68 -0.42
N THR A 20 -2.44 27.20 0.82
CA THR A 20 -1.56 26.68 1.87
C THR A 20 -1.92 25.24 2.25
N VAL A 21 -3.21 24.91 2.26
CA VAL A 21 -3.73 23.55 2.48
C VAL A 21 -3.31 22.64 1.33
N VAL A 22 -3.43 23.10 0.08
CA VAL A 22 -2.93 22.37 -1.10
C VAL A 22 -1.43 22.06 -0.97
N GLN A 23 -0.62 23.01 -0.50
CA GLN A 23 0.83 22.78 -0.29
C GLN A 23 1.12 21.76 0.81
N LYS A 24 0.32 21.72 1.88
CA LYS A 24 0.46 20.72 2.95
C LYS A 24 0.15 19.32 2.42
N TYR A 25 -0.92 19.15 1.63
CA TYR A 25 -1.19 17.89 0.93
C TYR A 25 -0.06 17.50 -0.02
N LYS A 26 0.41 18.41 -0.89
CA LYS A 26 1.52 18.14 -1.82
C LYS A 26 2.82 17.76 -1.08
N THR A 27 3.08 18.38 0.07
CA THR A 27 4.24 18.04 0.91
C THR A 27 4.12 16.65 1.50
N ALA A 28 2.97 16.30 2.08
CA ALA A 28 2.70 14.96 2.57
C ALA A 28 2.82 13.93 1.43
N GLY A 29 2.23 14.20 0.28
CA GLY A 29 2.29 13.31 -0.88
C GLY A 29 3.70 13.09 -1.42
N THR A 30 4.55 14.12 -1.43
CA THR A 30 5.96 13.98 -1.81
C THR A 30 6.70 13.01 -0.88
N ILE A 31 6.43 13.06 0.42
CA ILE A 31 7.03 12.16 1.42
C ILE A 31 6.55 10.71 1.19
N VAL A 32 5.25 10.55 0.96
CA VAL A 32 4.65 9.24 0.67
C VAL A 32 5.22 8.64 -0.60
N ASN A 33 5.27 9.38 -1.71
CA ASN A 33 5.80 8.90 -2.99
C ASN A 33 7.28 8.53 -2.90
N LYS A 34 8.08 9.33 -2.19
CA LYS A 34 9.50 9.02 -1.92
C LYS A 34 9.66 7.72 -1.14
N THR A 35 8.81 7.50 -0.14
CA THR A 35 8.85 6.29 0.69
C THR A 35 8.35 5.07 -0.07
N LEU A 36 7.24 5.19 -0.78
CA LEU A 36 6.70 4.15 -1.65
C LEU A 36 7.73 3.65 -2.67
N ASN A 37 8.43 4.57 -3.36
CA ASN A 37 9.47 4.21 -4.32
C ASN A 37 10.66 3.49 -3.65
N SER A 38 11.07 3.92 -2.46
CA SER A 38 12.13 3.27 -1.67
C SER A 38 11.74 1.85 -1.23
N LEU A 39 10.45 1.61 -0.97
CA LEU A 39 9.92 0.29 -0.60
C LEU A 39 9.78 -0.63 -1.82
N ILE A 40 9.28 -0.12 -2.95
CA ILE A 40 9.21 -0.85 -4.23
C ILE A 40 10.60 -1.37 -4.61
N GLN A 41 11.63 -0.52 -4.55
CA GLN A 41 13.01 -0.91 -4.81
C GLN A 41 13.56 -1.95 -3.81
N GLY A 42 13.02 -1.97 -2.59
CA GLY A 42 13.38 -2.92 -1.54
C GLY A 42 12.69 -4.28 -1.65
N CYS A 43 11.59 -4.38 -2.40
CA CYS A 43 10.83 -5.61 -2.56
C CYS A 43 11.51 -6.57 -3.54
N LYS A 44 12.51 -7.29 -3.04
CA LYS A 44 13.30 -8.28 -3.77
C LYS A 44 13.11 -9.66 -3.14
N VAL A 45 13.45 -10.71 -3.89
CA VAL A 45 13.47 -12.09 -3.37
C VAL A 45 14.30 -12.17 -2.08
N GLY A 46 13.75 -12.80 -1.05
CA GLY A 46 14.33 -12.94 0.28
C GLY A 46 14.16 -11.71 1.19
N ALA A 47 13.61 -10.59 0.71
CA ALA A 47 13.38 -9.42 1.55
C ALA A 47 12.33 -9.71 2.62
N SER A 48 12.61 -9.29 3.85
CA SER A 48 11.70 -9.38 4.98
C SER A 48 10.60 -8.32 4.87
N VAL A 49 9.34 -8.76 4.88
CA VAL A 49 8.17 -7.88 4.90
C VAL A 49 8.20 -7.01 6.15
N LYS A 50 8.47 -7.58 7.33
CA LYS A 50 8.57 -6.82 8.59
C LYS A 50 9.63 -5.74 8.52
N ALA A 51 10.82 -6.05 8.00
CA ALA A 51 11.90 -5.07 7.86
C ALA A 51 11.53 -3.94 6.89
N LEU A 52 10.83 -4.25 5.79
CA LEU A 52 10.34 -3.25 4.85
C LEU A 52 9.28 -2.34 5.50
N CYS A 53 8.34 -2.89 6.27
CA CYS A 53 7.36 -2.10 7.02
C CYS A 53 8.05 -1.14 8.00
N GLN A 54 9.01 -1.62 8.79
CA GLN A 54 9.77 -0.78 9.73
C GLN A 54 10.58 0.30 9.00
N LYS A 55 11.20 -0.04 7.86
CA LYS A 55 11.93 0.91 7.02
C LYS A 55 11.02 2.03 6.52
N GLY A 56 9.81 1.69 6.07
CA GLY A 56 8.83 2.66 5.58
C GLY A 56 8.42 3.66 6.66
N ASP A 57 8.06 3.18 7.85
CA ASP A 57 7.66 4.01 8.98
C ASP A 57 8.80 4.96 9.38
N ASN A 58 10.01 4.43 9.58
CA ASN A 58 11.19 5.21 9.95
C ASN A 58 11.49 6.30 8.90
N GLN A 59 11.32 5.99 7.62
CA GLN A 59 11.53 6.95 6.54
C GLN A 59 10.47 8.06 6.58
N MET A 60 9.19 7.74 6.77
CA MET A 60 8.12 8.75 6.86
C MET A 60 8.29 9.65 8.09
N GLU A 61 8.62 9.11 9.26
CA GLU A 61 8.90 9.90 10.47
C GLU A 61 10.08 10.84 10.26
N SER A 62 11.18 10.34 9.68
CA SER A 62 12.37 11.15 9.38
C SER A 62 12.06 12.28 8.40
N GLU A 63 11.31 12.00 7.33
CA GLU A 63 11.03 12.99 6.29
C GLU A 63 10.00 14.04 6.74
N THR A 64 8.97 13.65 7.51
CA THR A 64 8.01 14.60 8.08
C THR A 64 8.67 15.49 9.13
N GLY A 65 9.57 14.95 9.97
CA GLY A 65 10.35 15.74 10.94
C GLY A 65 11.28 16.79 10.31
N LYS A 66 11.63 16.65 9.02
CA LYS A 66 12.43 17.64 8.28
C LYS A 66 11.61 18.84 7.80
N LYS A 67 10.27 18.76 7.80
CA LYS A 67 9.37 19.80 7.28
C LYS A 67 8.84 20.70 8.40
N TYR A 68 8.56 21.97 8.09
CA TYR A 68 7.92 22.94 9.01
C TYR A 68 8.60 22.99 10.40
N LYS A 69 9.94 23.08 10.44
CA LYS A 69 10.70 23.09 11.71
C LYS A 69 10.49 24.37 12.53
N ASN A 70 10.11 25.44 11.85
CA ASN A 70 9.75 26.74 12.43
C ASN A 70 8.36 26.75 13.08
N GLU A 71 7.58 25.68 12.94
CA GLU A 71 6.23 25.53 13.51
C GLU A 71 6.21 24.30 14.43
N PRO A 72 6.70 24.43 15.69
CA PRO A 72 6.90 23.29 16.59
C PRO A 72 5.58 22.62 17.02
N ASP A 73 4.48 23.37 17.06
CA ASP A 73 3.16 22.87 17.45
C ASP A 73 2.41 22.18 16.31
N MET A 74 2.92 22.27 15.07
CA MET A 74 2.30 21.62 13.91
C MET A 74 2.44 20.10 14.00
N LYS A 75 1.29 19.42 14.05
CA LYS A 75 1.23 17.96 14.07
C LYS A 75 1.59 17.39 12.70
N LYS A 76 2.58 16.51 12.64
CA LYS A 76 3.04 15.86 11.41
C LYS A 76 3.62 14.50 11.72
N GLY A 77 3.51 13.57 10.78
CA GLY A 77 3.94 12.20 11.01
C GLY A 77 3.29 11.20 10.08
N ILE A 78 3.25 9.96 10.52
CA ILE A 78 2.57 8.85 9.85
C ILE A 78 1.05 9.06 9.96
N ALA A 79 0.35 8.99 8.83
CA ALA A 79 -1.11 8.97 8.77
C ALA A 79 -1.66 7.55 8.60
N PHE A 80 -0.88 6.66 7.97
CA PHE A 80 -1.20 5.24 7.90
C PHE A 80 0.11 4.42 7.94
N PRO A 81 0.25 3.47 8.89
CA PRO A 81 1.47 2.67 8.99
C PRO A 81 1.77 1.89 7.71
N THR A 82 3.05 1.67 7.45
CA THR A 82 3.48 0.89 6.28
C THR A 82 2.98 -0.54 6.38
N CYS A 83 2.28 -0.99 5.34
CA CYS A 83 1.74 -2.34 5.18
C CYS A 83 2.26 -2.97 3.90
N LEU A 84 2.58 -4.26 3.95
CA LEU A 84 2.99 -5.05 2.79
C LEU A 84 2.15 -6.34 2.77
N SER A 85 1.07 -6.35 2.01
CA SER A 85 0.11 -7.47 1.95
C SER A 85 0.38 -8.33 0.71
N VAL A 86 0.74 -9.59 0.92
CA VAL A 86 1.26 -10.49 -0.13
C VAL A 86 0.18 -11.46 -0.62
N ASN A 87 0.09 -11.65 -1.94
CA ASN A 87 -0.79 -12.59 -2.64
C ASN A 87 -2.27 -12.42 -2.24
N ASN A 88 -2.87 -13.45 -1.60
CA ASN A 88 -4.27 -13.45 -1.17
C ASN A 88 -4.54 -12.57 0.06
N CYS A 89 -3.51 -12.11 0.78
CA CYS A 89 -3.69 -11.11 1.84
C CYS A 89 -4.17 -9.81 1.21
N ILE A 90 -5.37 -9.34 1.55
CA ILE A 90 -6.02 -8.17 0.93
C ILE A 90 -5.37 -6.88 1.42
N CYS A 91 -5.27 -6.68 2.73
CA CYS A 91 -4.86 -5.39 3.30
C CYS A 91 -4.26 -5.52 4.72
N HIS A 92 -3.66 -4.43 5.18
CA HIS A 92 -3.25 -4.18 6.57
C HIS A 92 -2.19 -5.12 7.19
N PHE A 93 -1.53 -5.96 6.39
CA PHE A 93 -0.44 -6.79 6.91
C PHE A 93 0.78 -5.94 7.28
N SER A 94 0.97 -5.74 8.59
CA SER A 94 2.02 -4.89 9.16
C SER A 94 2.53 -5.50 10.47
N PRO A 95 3.27 -6.62 10.41
CA PRO A 95 3.54 -7.46 11.58
C PRO A 95 4.27 -6.71 12.70
N SER A 96 3.97 -7.07 13.95
CA SER A 96 4.68 -6.57 15.12
C SER A 96 6.08 -7.20 15.25
N LYS A 97 6.90 -6.76 16.22
CA LYS A 97 8.29 -7.23 16.35
C LYS A 97 8.37 -8.76 16.50
N ASN A 98 7.47 -9.34 17.30
CA ASN A 98 7.46 -10.77 17.63
C ASN A 98 6.48 -11.60 16.78
N ASP A 99 5.73 -10.99 15.85
CA ASP A 99 4.83 -11.75 14.98
C ASP A 99 5.62 -12.48 13.89
N PRO A 100 5.12 -13.58 13.30
CA PRO A 100 5.78 -14.26 12.19
C PRO A 100 6.08 -13.29 11.04
N ASP A 101 7.27 -13.43 10.46
CA ASP A 101 7.67 -12.63 9.29
C ASP A 101 7.41 -13.41 7.99
N TYR A 102 7.29 -12.67 6.89
CA TYR A 102 7.19 -13.22 5.55
C TYR A 102 8.39 -12.76 4.72
N GLN A 103 9.08 -13.72 4.10
CA GLN A 103 10.15 -13.43 3.14
C GLN A 103 9.59 -13.47 1.73
N LEU A 104 9.78 -12.38 0.98
CA LEU A 104 9.28 -12.25 -0.38
C LEU A 104 9.89 -13.30 -1.31
N LYS A 105 9.08 -13.88 -2.19
CA LYS A 105 9.48 -14.88 -3.18
C LYS A 105 9.33 -14.30 -4.58
N ALA A 106 10.03 -14.88 -5.55
CA ALA A 106 9.83 -14.53 -6.95
C ALA A 106 8.38 -14.81 -7.35
N GLY A 107 7.75 -13.87 -8.06
CA GLY A 107 6.35 -13.98 -8.49
C GLY A 107 5.31 -13.57 -7.45
N ASP A 108 5.69 -13.24 -6.21
CA ASP A 108 4.75 -12.73 -5.22
C ASP A 108 4.11 -11.41 -5.69
N VAL A 109 2.79 -11.31 -5.56
CA VAL A 109 2.01 -10.08 -5.77
C VAL A 109 2.01 -9.30 -4.45
N VAL A 110 2.70 -8.17 -4.40
CA VAL A 110 2.91 -7.41 -3.16
C VAL A 110 2.20 -6.06 -3.25
N LYS A 111 1.25 -5.84 -2.33
CA LYS A 111 0.57 -4.56 -2.15
C LYS A 111 1.28 -3.78 -1.05
N ILE A 112 1.84 -2.62 -1.39
CA ILE A 112 2.53 -1.72 -0.46
C ILE A 112 1.57 -0.55 -0.19
N ASP A 113 1.17 -0.32 1.07
CA ASP A 113 0.22 0.73 1.47
C ASP A 113 0.79 1.53 2.65
N LEU A 114 0.74 2.86 2.58
CA LEU A 114 1.28 3.77 3.59
C LEU A 114 0.72 5.19 3.46
N GLY A 115 0.87 6.00 4.51
CA GLY A 115 0.47 7.41 4.47
C GLY A 115 1.17 8.30 5.49
N ALA A 116 1.24 9.59 5.16
CA ALA A 116 1.78 10.64 6.02
C ALA A 116 0.81 11.83 6.08
N HIS A 117 0.91 12.65 7.11
CA HIS A 117 0.17 13.90 7.21
C HIS A 117 1.08 15.08 7.57
N ILE A 118 0.67 16.26 7.12
CA ILE A 118 1.20 17.55 7.55
C ILE A 118 0.02 18.35 8.08
N ASP A 119 0.06 18.75 9.34
CA ASP A 119 -1.00 19.50 10.03
C ASP A 119 -2.39 18.85 9.95
N GLY A 120 -2.39 17.52 9.91
CA GLY A 120 -3.61 16.71 9.79
C GLY A 120 -4.13 16.55 8.36
N PHE A 121 -3.53 17.19 7.34
CA PHE A 121 -3.86 16.94 5.94
C PHE A 121 -3.17 15.67 5.45
N ILE A 122 -3.97 14.67 5.09
CA ILE A 122 -3.53 13.28 4.90
C ILE A 122 -3.22 13.00 3.44
N ALA A 123 -2.07 12.38 3.19
CA ALA A 123 -1.75 11.75 1.92
C ALA A 123 -1.48 10.26 2.16
N VAL A 124 -2.14 9.40 1.40
CA VAL A 124 -2.00 7.94 1.43
C VAL A 124 -1.75 7.42 0.03
N ALA A 125 -1.03 6.31 -0.09
CA ALA A 125 -0.78 5.67 -1.37
C ALA A 125 -0.66 4.17 -1.19
N ALA A 126 -1.15 3.44 -2.19
CA ALA A 126 -0.91 2.02 -2.31
C ALA A 126 -0.54 1.66 -3.75
N HIS A 127 0.34 0.68 -3.88
CA HIS A 127 0.82 0.22 -5.18
C HIS A 127 1.10 -1.27 -5.15
N THR A 128 0.76 -1.94 -6.24
CA THR A 128 1.01 -3.37 -6.41
C THR A 128 2.16 -3.61 -7.36
N ILE A 129 3.06 -4.51 -6.96
CA ILE A 129 4.13 -5.03 -7.80
C ILE A 129 4.08 -6.56 -7.85
N VAL A 130 4.77 -7.14 -8.83
CA VAL A 130 5.11 -8.57 -8.84
C VAL A 130 6.62 -8.70 -8.66
N VAL A 131 7.06 -9.44 -7.63
CA VAL A 131 8.48 -9.55 -7.29
C VAL A 131 9.26 -10.20 -8.43
N GLY A 132 10.18 -9.46 -9.02
CA GLY A 132 11.00 -9.91 -10.16
C GLY A 132 10.40 -9.65 -11.53
N ALA A 133 9.21 -9.03 -11.62
CA ALA A 133 8.64 -8.59 -12.88
C ALA A 133 9.38 -7.37 -13.44
N LYS A 134 9.72 -7.44 -14.72
CA LYS A 134 10.41 -6.39 -15.49
C LYS A 134 10.17 -6.61 -16.98
N LEU A 135 10.58 -5.67 -17.83
CA LEU A 135 10.35 -5.76 -19.27
C LEU A 135 10.88 -7.07 -19.90
N GLU A 136 12.05 -7.54 -19.46
CA GLU A 136 12.64 -8.80 -19.95
C GLU A 136 12.05 -10.07 -19.31
N ASN A 137 11.34 -9.92 -18.20
CA ASN A 137 10.71 -11.01 -17.45
C ASN A 137 9.35 -10.56 -16.96
N LYS A 138 8.40 -10.48 -17.90
CA LYS A 138 7.06 -9.95 -17.63
C LYS A 138 6.31 -10.86 -16.67
N ALA A 139 5.50 -10.28 -15.80
CA ALA A 139 4.47 -11.03 -15.09
C ALA A 139 3.40 -11.48 -16.09
N LYS A 140 2.89 -12.71 -15.93
CA LYS A 140 1.91 -13.32 -16.83
C LYS A 140 0.77 -13.98 -16.05
N GLY A 141 -0.28 -14.38 -16.78
CA GLY A 141 -1.42 -15.12 -16.23
C GLY A 141 -2.17 -14.32 -15.17
N ARG A 142 -2.73 -15.00 -14.17
CA ARG A 142 -3.60 -14.39 -13.14
C ARG A 142 -2.97 -13.21 -12.39
N ALA A 143 -1.65 -13.22 -12.18
CA ALA A 143 -0.93 -12.11 -11.58
C ALA A 143 -0.94 -10.86 -12.47
N ALA A 144 -0.75 -11.03 -13.79
CA ALA A 144 -0.88 -9.93 -14.73
C ALA A 144 -2.32 -9.45 -14.85
N ASP A 145 -3.29 -10.38 -14.92
CA ASP A 145 -4.70 -10.06 -15.04
C ASP A 145 -5.17 -9.16 -13.91
N VAL A 146 -4.92 -9.53 -12.65
CA VAL A 146 -5.43 -8.78 -11.49
C VAL A 146 -4.74 -7.43 -11.33
N VAL A 147 -3.44 -7.35 -11.63
CA VAL A 147 -2.71 -6.08 -11.54
C VAL A 147 -3.17 -5.12 -12.64
N LEU A 148 -3.32 -5.58 -13.88
CA LEU A 148 -3.83 -4.75 -14.98
C LEU A 148 -5.30 -4.37 -14.75
N ALA A 149 -6.14 -5.27 -14.23
CA ALA A 149 -7.51 -4.98 -13.85
C ALA A 149 -7.58 -3.84 -12.83
N ALA A 150 -6.84 -3.96 -11.72
CA ALA A 150 -6.82 -2.94 -10.67
C ALA A 150 -6.24 -1.61 -11.17
N TYR A 151 -5.20 -1.66 -12.00
CA TYR A 151 -4.57 -0.46 -12.57
C TYR A 151 -5.53 0.28 -13.51
N HIS A 152 -6.14 -0.41 -14.48
CA HIS A 152 -7.08 0.21 -15.41
C HIS A 152 -8.34 0.71 -14.67
N ALA A 153 -8.85 -0.04 -13.70
CA ALA A 153 -9.97 0.39 -12.87
C ALA A 153 -9.63 1.67 -12.08
N SER A 154 -8.42 1.77 -11.50
CA SER A 154 -7.92 2.99 -10.86
C SER A 154 -7.81 4.16 -11.85
N GLN A 155 -7.29 3.92 -13.06
CA GLN A 155 -7.18 4.96 -14.10
C GLN A 155 -8.54 5.48 -14.57
N ALA A 156 -9.55 4.62 -14.66
CA ALA A 156 -10.92 5.00 -14.97
C ALA A 156 -11.54 5.79 -13.80
N ALA A 157 -11.37 5.31 -12.56
CA ALA A 157 -11.84 6.00 -11.36
C ALA A 157 -11.32 7.44 -11.30
N LEU A 158 -10.01 7.65 -11.47
CA LEU A 158 -9.39 8.99 -11.48
C LEU A 158 -10.04 9.94 -12.50
N ARG A 159 -10.44 9.45 -13.67
CA ARG A 159 -11.07 10.27 -14.72
C ARG A 159 -12.54 10.61 -14.43
N LEU A 160 -13.18 9.81 -13.58
CA LEU A 160 -14.54 10.03 -13.12
C LEU A 160 -14.61 10.90 -11.87
N MET A 161 -13.49 11.11 -11.15
CA MET A 161 -13.43 12.00 -9.99
C MET A 161 -13.42 13.48 -10.41
N LYS A 162 -14.58 13.99 -10.80
CA LYS A 162 -14.81 15.40 -11.14
C LYS A 162 -16.10 15.89 -10.50
N ASP A 163 -16.17 17.19 -10.29
CA ASP A 163 -17.33 17.90 -9.76
C ASP A 163 -18.64 17.45 -10.44
N GLY A 164 -19.66 17.16 -9.63
CA GLY A 164 -20.98 16.68 -10.07
C GLY A 164 -21.04 15.21 -10.53
N THR A 165 -19.94 14.45 -10.47
CA THR A 165 -20.00 13.01 -10.78
C THR A 165 -20.43 12.22 -9.54
N SER A 166 -21.37 11.31 -9.72
CA SER A 166 -21.83 10.41 -8.64
C SER A 166 -20.75 9.40 -8.26
N ASN A 167 -20.64 9.12 -6.96
CA ASN A 167 -19.79 8.05 -6.43
C ASN A 167 -20.05 6.69 -7.09
N TYR A 168 -21.30 6.35 -7.41
CA TYR A 168 -21.64 5.09 -8.08
C TYR A 168 -21.15 4.98 -9.53
N ALA A 169 -20.88 6.09 -10.21
CA ALA A 169 -20.24 6.02 -11.54
C ALA A 169 -18.85 5.40 -11.45
N VAL A 170 -18.10 5.68 -10.37
CA VAL A 170 -16.80 5.07 -10.09
C VAL A 170 -16.98 3.59 -9.74
N THR A 171 -17.93 3.26 -8.86
CA THR A 171 -18.25 1.86 -8.49
C THR A 171 -18.52 1.00 -9.71
N ASP A 172 -19.40 1.47 -10.61
CA ASP A 172 -19.82 0.73 -11.80
C ASP A 172 -18.66 0.57 -12.79
N ALA A 173 -17.84 1.61 -13.00
CA ALA A 173 -16.67 1.54 -13.88
C ALA A 173 -15.61 0.54 -13.38
N VAL A 174 -15.30 0.56 -12.08
CA VAL A 174 -14.37 -0.39 -11.45
C VAL A 174 -14.87 -1.83 -11.63
N GLN A 175 -16.17 -2.06 -11.45
CA GLN A 175 -16.77 -3.39 -11.61
C GLN A 175 -16.75 -3.87 -13.07
N LYS A 176 -17.09 -3.00 -14.04
CA LYS A 176 -17.03 -3.32 -15.47
C LYS A 176 -15.61 -3.73 -15.89
N ILE A 177 -14.62 -2.90 -15.58
CA ILE A 177 -13.22 -3.15 -15.97
C ILE A 177 -12.69 -4.43 -15.33
N ALA A 178 -12.91 -4.64 -14.02
CA ALA A 178 -12.43 -5.84 -13.35
C ALA A 178 -12.97 -7.13 -13.99
N ALA A 179 -14.24 -7.14 -14.41
CA ALA A 179 -14.87 -8.30 -15.03
C ALA A 179 -14.24 -8.72 -16.36
N GLU A 180 -13.68 -7.79 -17.14
CA GLU A 180 -13.03 -8.07 -18.42
C GLU A 180 -11.73 -8.87 -18.27
N PHE A 181 -11.08 -8.74 -17.11
CA PHE A 181 -9.90 -9.53 -16.71
C PHE A 181 -10.25 -10.78 -15.89
N LYS A 182 -11.53 -11.17 -15.87
CA LYS A 182 -12.04 -12.28 -15.04
C LYS A 182 -11.70 -12.08 -13.57
N CYS A 183 -11.76 -10.84 -13.10
CA CYS A 183 -11.48 -10.46 -11.72
C CYS A 183 -12.72 -9.79 -11.11
N LYS A 184 -12.71 -9.62 -9.80
CA LYS A 184 -13.81 -8.98 -9.07
C LYS A 184 -13.28 -7.99 -8.04
N PRO A 185 -13.84 -6.77 -7.93
CA PRO A 185 -13.46 -5.85 -6.86
C PRO A 185 -13.79 -6.44 -5.49
N ILE A 186 -12.98 -6.14 -4.47
CA ILE A 186 -13.27 -6.59 -3.10
C ILE A 186 -14.56 -5.94 -2.61
N GLU A 187 -15.50 -6.75 -2.14
CA GLU A 187 -16.81 -6.36 -1.64
C GLU A 187 -16.72 -5.43 -0.42
N GLY A 188 -17.49 -4.34 -0.47
CA GLY A 188 -17.68 -3.43 0.66
C GLY A 188 -16.48 -2.54 1.01
N MET A 189 -15.38 -2.60 0.25
CA MET A 189 -14.24 -1.69 0.49
C MET A 189 -14.61 -0.25 0.13
N LEU A 190 -14.14 0.69 0.94
CA LEU A 190 -14.48 2.11 0.83
C LEU A 190 -13.26 2.94 0.46
N SER A 191 -13.46 3.83 -0.51
CA SER A 191 -12.60 5.01 -0.68
C SER A 191 -13.22 6.18 0.06
N HIS A 192 -12.44 6.85 0.91
CA HIS A 192 -12.96 7.88 1.80
C HIS A 192 -12.61 9.29 1.34
N GLN A 193 -13.53 10.22 1.58
CA GLN A 193 -13.21 11.63 1.65
C GLN A 193 -12.20 11.86 2.79
N LEU A 194 -11.22 12.73 2.55
CA LEU A 194 -10.23 13.14 3.53
C LEU A 194 -10.51 14.57 3.98
N LYS A 195 -10.46 14.80 5.29
CA LYS A 195 -10.51 16.14 5.90
C LYS A 195 -9.31 16.32 6.81
N GLN A 196 -9.11 17.53 7.33
CA GLN A 196 -8.06 17.76 8.31
C GLN A 196 -8.29 16.86 9.54
N PHE A 197 -7.30 16.04 9.88
CA PHE A 197 -7.35 15.06 10.98
C PHE A 197 -8.39 13.95 10.86
N LYS A 198 -9.07 13.79 9.71
CA LYS A 198 -10.09 12.74 9.47
C LYS A 198 -9.74 11.95 8.19
N ILE A 199 -9.34 10.68 8.37
CA ILE A 199 -8.98 9.77 7.27
C ILE A 199 -10.19 9.09 6.62
N ASP A 200 -11.33 9.09 7.32
CA ASP A 200 -12.57 8.40 7.03
C ASP A 200 -13.74 9.39 7.06
N GLY A 201 -13.72 10.34 6.12
CA GLY A 201 -14.84 11.22 5.86
C GLY A 201 -16.10 10.46 5.47
N GLU A 202 -17.24 11.15 5.60
CA GLU A 202 -18.58 10.57 5.41
C GLU A 202 -18.86 10.21 3.95
N LYS A 203 -18.50 11.09 3.01
CA LYS A 203 -18.61 10.80 1.59
C LYS A 203 -17.64 9.68 1.20
N THR A 204 -18.18 8.62 0.63
CA THR A 204 -17.41 7.43 0.28
C THR A 204 -17.80 6.86 -1.08
N ILE A 205 -16.87 6.14 -1.69
CA ILE A 205 -17.10 5.30 -2.87
C ILE A 205 -16.98 3.85 -2.42
N ILE A 206 -18.03 3.06 -2.64
CA ILE A 206 -18.06 1.65 -2.26
C ILE A 206 -17.73 0.74 -3.45
N GLN A 207 -16.90 -0.27 -3.25
CA GLN A 207 -16.60 -1.27 -4.27
C GLN A 207 -17.50 -2.50 -4.13
N ASN A 208 -18.03 -2.99 -5.25
CA ASN A 208 -18.79 -4.25 -5.33
C ASN A 208 -19.78 -4.43 -4.16
N PRO A 209 -20.70 -3.47 -3.89
CA PRO A 209 -21.59 -3.56 -2.74
C PRO A 209 -22.60 -4.69 -2.90
N THR A 210 -22.94 -5.35 -1.79
CA THR A 210 -24.13 -6.21 -1.72
C THR A 210 -25.41 -5.39 -1.93
N ILE A 211 -26.54 -6.07 -2.17
CA ILE A 211 -27.85 -5.42 -2.30
C ILE A 211 -28.20 -4.62 -1.02
N ALA A 212 -27.83 -5.13 0.15
CA ALA A 212 -28.05 -4.44 1.43
C ALA A 212 -27.17 -3.19 1.53
N GLN A 213 -25.85 -3.34 1.32
CA GLN A 213 -24.91 -2.22 1.33
C GLN A 213 -25.30 -1.14 0.32
N LYS A 214 -25.76 -1.51 -0.89
CA LYS A 214 -26.19 -0.54 -1.91
C LYS A 214 -27.41 0.29 -1.49
N LYS A 215 -28.26 -0.23 -0.59
CA LYS A 215 -29.41 0.49 -0.03
C LYS A 215 -29.03 1.41 1.11
N GLU A 216 -28.05 1.01 1.92
CA GLU A 216 -27.59 1.75 3.11
C GLU A 216 -26.52 2.78 2.78
N HIS A 217 -25.73 2.53 1.75
CA HIS A 217 -24.64 3.40 1.32
C HIS A 217 -25.18 4.66 0.65
N GLU A 218 -24.79 5.81 1.20
CA GLU A 218 -25.25 7.10 0.74
C GLU A 218 -24.72 7.43 -0.67
N LYS A 219 -25.64 7.83 -1.54
CA LYS A 219 -25.29 8.38 -2.85
C LYS A 219 -24.85 9.82 -2.67
N CYS A 220 -23.65 10.14 -3.11
CA CYS A 220 -23.14 11.50 -3.11
C CYS A 220 -22.58 11.87 -4.48
N GLU A 221 -22.50 13.17 -4.71
CA GLU A 221 -21.74 13.75 -5.82
C GLU A 221 -20.44 14.35 -5.27
N PHE A 222 -19.40 14.25 -6.09
CA PHE A 222 -18.13 14.91 -5.79
C PHE A 222 -18.27 16.41 -5.97
N GLU A 223 -17.64 17.17 -5.09
CA GLU A 223 -17.67 18.64 -5.11
C GLU A 223 -16.26 19.22 -5.22
N LYS A 224 -16.18 20.46 -5.72
CA LYS A 224 -14.93 21.24 -5.71
C LYS A 224 -14.39 21.39 -4.29
N TYR A 225 -13.06 21.38 -4.21
CA TYR A 225 -12.24 21.47 -3.00
C TYR A 225 -12.28 20.24 -2.07
N GLU A 226 -12.97 19.18 -2.47
CA GLU A 226 -12.93 17.90 -1.76
C GLU A 226 -11.62 17.14 -2.05
N VAL A 227 -11.25 16.30 -1.09
CA VAL A 227 -10.08 15.44 -1.15
C VAL A 227 -10.52 14.01 -0.90
N TYR A 228 -9.98 13.05 -1.66
CA TYR A 228 -10.31 11.64 -1.50
C TYR A 228 -9.06 10.76 -1.50
N ALA A 229 -9.09 9.69 -0.71
CA ALA A 229 -8.22 8.53 -0.89
C ALA A 229 -8.95 7.52 -1.80
N MET A 230 -8.73 7.62 -3.11
CA MET A 230 -9.28 6.67 -4.09
C MET A 230 -8.50 5.36 -3.98
N ASP A 231 -9.14 4.31 -3.46
CA ASP A 231 -8.56 2.98 -3.22
C ASP A 231 -9.29 1.91 -4.03
N VAL A 232 -8.56 1.29 -4.96
CA VAL A 232 -9.08 0.23 -5.82
C VAL A 232 -8.41 -1.09 -5.46
N LEU A 233 -9.19 -2.03 -4.92
CA LEU A 233 -8.75 -3.40 -4.63
C LEU A 233 -9.52 -4.40 -5.49
N VAL A 234 -8.79 -5.24 -6.21
CA VAL A 234 -9.34 -6.25 -7.14
C VAL A 234 -8.73 -7.62 -6.83
N SER A 235 -9.57 -8.65 -6.86
CA SER A 235 -9.25 -10.06 -6.60
C SER A 235 -9.38 -10.90 -7.87
N THR A 236 -8.55 -11.92 -7.99
CA THR A 236 -8.73 -12.99 -8.99
C THR A 236 -9.89 -13.93 -8.67
N GLY A 237 -10.37 -13.91 -7.42
CA GLY A 237 -11.41 -14.79 -6.87
C GLY A 237 -12.79 -14.12 -6.75
N GLU A 238 -13.48 -14.38 -5.64
CA GLU A 238 -14.88 -13.97 -5.43
C GLU A 238 -15.05 -12.53 -4.90
N GLY A 239 -13.96 -11.87 -4.54
CA GLY A 239 -13.96 -10.54 -3.94
C GLY A 239 -14.44 -10.53 -2.49
N LEU A 240 -14.36 -11.66 -1.78
CA LEU A 240 -14.92 -11.81 -0.42
C LEU A 240 -13.81 -11.90 0.63
N GLY A 241 -13.53 -10.77 1.28
CA GLY A 241 -12.53 -10.70 2.34
C GLY A 241 -12.99 -11.41 3.62
N LYS A 242 -12.09 -12.19 4.22
CA LYS A 242 -12.30 -12.88 5.50
C LYS A 242 -11.13 -12.65 6.44
N GLU A 243 -11.43 -12.58 7.72
CA GLU A 243 -10.40 -12.64 8.76
C GLU A 243 -9.87 -14.08 8.90
N LEU A 244 -8.58 -14.18 9.22
CA LEU A 244 -7.90 -15.42 9.61
C LEU A 244 -7.24 -15.21 10.99
N ASP A 245 -6.38 -16.13 11.41
CA ASP A 245 -5.67 -16.06 12.70
C ASP A 245 -4.55 -15.00 12.76
N THR A 246 -4.41 -14.17 11.73
CA THR A 246 -3.40 -13.11 11.70
C THR A 246 -3.73 -12.03 12.72
N LYS A 247 -2.75 -11.75 13.59
CA LYS A 247 -2.89 -10.76 14.64
C LYS A 247 -3.01 -9.34 14.08
N VAL A 248 -3.94 -8.60 14.63
CA VAL A 248 -4.15 -7.18 14.36
C VAL A 248 -3.06 -6.35 15.03
N SER A 249 -2.37 -5.55 14.24
CA SER A 249 -1.31 -4.65 14.72
C SER A 249 -1.61 -3.17 14.51
N ILE A 250 -2.61 -2.84 13.67
CA ILE A 250 -2.98 -1.47 13.34
C ILE A 250 -4.32 -1.11 14.00
N TYR A 251 -4.34 0.06 14.63
CA TYR A 251 -5.49 0.58 15.33
C TYR A 251 -5.64 2.07 15.07
N LYS A 252 -6.83 2.62 15.26
CA LYS A 252 -7.09 4.05 15.19
C LYS A 252 -7.94 4.47 16.39
N LYS A 253 -7.66 5.64 16.96
CA LYS A 253 -8.52 6.22 18.00
C LYS A 253 -9.86 6.67 17.40
N THR A 254 -10.95 6.43 18.13
CA THR A 254 -12.29 6.92 17.80
C THR A 254 -12.63 8.19 18.59
N GLU A 255 -13.84 8.71 18.42
CA GLU A 255 -14.38 9.83 19.20
C GLU A 255 -15.09 9.39 20.49
N GLU A 256 -15.21 8.07 20.70
CA GLU A 256 -15.86 7.50 21.87
C GLU A 256 -15.15 7.88 23.17
N ASN A 257 -15.94 7.98 24.24
CA ASN A 257 -15.45 8.30 25.57
C ASN A 257 -15.86 7.21 26.57
N TYR A 258 -14.86 6.67 27.26
CA TYR A 258 -15.05 5.62 28.26
C TYR A 258 -13.98 5.74 29.35
N LEU A 259 -14.37 5.47 30.59
CA LEU A 259 -13.47 5.49 31.73
C LEU A 259 -12.77 4.13 31.91
N LEU A 260 -11.57 4.01 31.36
CA LEU A 260 -10.75 2.80 31.41
C LEU A 260 -10.40 2.38 32.85
N LYS A 261 -10.63 1.11 33.15
CA LYS A 261 -10.44 0.50 34.47
C LYS A 261 -9.00 0.05 34.68
N LEU A 262 -8.33 -0.48 33.66
CA LEU A 262 -6.96 -0.98 33.78
C LEU A 262 -5.93 0.15 33.72
N LYS A 263 -4.94 0.11 34.60
CA LYS A 263 -3.81 1.07 34.59
C LYS A 263 -3.04 1.02 33.26
N ALA A 264 -2.84 -0.19 32.72
CA ALA A 264 -2.17 -0.39 31.44
C ALA A 264 -2.94 0.26 30.29
N SER A 265 -4.27 0.11 30.23
CA SER A 265 -5.11 0.70 29.20
C SER A 265 -5.15 2.22 29.27
N ARG A 266 -5.22 2.80 30.49
CA ARG A 266 -5.10 4.26 30.66
C ARG A 266 -3.76 4.80 30.14
N ALA A 267 -2.66 4.13 30.47
CA ALA A 267 -1.33 4.53 29.99
C ALA A 267 -1.22 4.43 28.46
N PHE A 268 -1.67 3.31 27.89
CA PHE A 268 -1.71 3.10 26.44
C PHE A 268 -2.54 4.17 25.73
N TYR A 269 -3.78 4.44 26.19
CA TYR A 269 -4.65 5.42 25.54
C TYR A 269 -4.14 6.86 25.68
N ALA A 270 -3.47 7.19 26.78
CA ALA A 270 -2.79 8.48 26.95
C ALA A 270 -1.64 8.67 25.95
N GLU A 271 -0.83 7.63 25.74
CA GLU A 271 0.23 7.64 24.71
C GLU A 271 -0.37 7.76 23.30
N VAL A 272 -1.45 7.03 23.00
CA VAL A 272 -2.16 7.14 21.71
C VAL A 272 -2.61 8.58 21.43
N LYS A 273 -3.29 9.21 22.39
CA LYS A 273 -3.76 10.59 22.26
C LYS A 273 -2.62 11.58 22.02
N LYS A 274 -1.49 11.39 22.71
CA LYS A 274 -0.33 12.28 22.63
C LYS A 274 0.45 12.10 21.33
N LYS A 275 0.71 10.85 20.92
CA LYS A 275 1.64 10.53 19.83
C LYS A 275 0.96 10.44 18.47
N TYR A 276 -0.21 9.82 18.39
CA TYR A 276 -0.88 9.51 17.12
C TYR A 276 -2.14 10.36 16.89
N GLY A 277 -2.78 10.82 17.97
CA GLY A 277 -4.03 11.58 17.87
C GLY A 277 -5.11 10.75 17.18
N PRO A 278 -5.75 11.25 16.10
CA PRO A 278 -6.75 10.50 15.35
C PRO A 278 -6.18 9.63 14.22
N MET A 279 -4.86 9.64 13.99
CA MET A 279 -4.24 8.87 12.91
C MET A 279 -4.14 7.38 13.28
N PRO A 280 -4.37 6.47 12.32
CA PRO A 280 -3.99 5.07 12.44
C PRO A 280 -2.53 4.87 12.87
N PHE A 281 -2.29 3.89 13.74
CA PHE A 281 -0.99 3.61 14.32
C PHE A 281 -0.75 2.11 14.48
N ASN A 282 0.52 1.71 14.55
CA ASN A 282 0.92 0.32 14.73
C ASN A 282 1.45 0.06 16.15
N LEU A 283 1.07 -1.06 16.78
CA LEU A 283 1.55 -1.46 18.11
C LEU A 283 3.07 -1.61 18.20
N ARG A 284 3.76 -1.93 17.10
CA ARG A 284 5.24 -2.05 17.09
C ARG A 284 5.96 -0.74 17.39
N ASN A 285 5.28 0.39 17.21
CA ASN A 285 5.84 1.74 17.40
C ASN A 285 5.76 2.21 18.87
N PHE A 286 5.26 1.37 19.77
CA PHE A 286 5.35 1.54 21.21
C PHE A 286 6.70 0.99 21.71
N GLU A 287 7.28 1.65 22.71
CA GLU A 287 8.53 1.20 23.34
C GLU A 287 8.32 -0.18 23.99
N GLU A 288 7.24 -0.33 24.75
CA GLU A 288 6.86 -1.57 25.42
C GLU A 288 5.66 -2.26 24.73
N GLU A 289 5.92 -2.93 23.60
CA GLU A 289 4.89 -3.60 22.77
C GLU A 289 4.01 -4.57 23.58
N ALA A 290 4.57 -5.30 24.54
CA ALA A 290 3.82 -6.23 25.39
C ALA A 290 2.78 -5.50 26.25
N LYS A 291 3.12 -4.35 26.83
CA LYS A 291 2.17 -3.51 27.59
C LYS A 291 1.13 -2.89 26.68
N ALA A 292 1.51 -2.48 25.47
CA ALA A 292 0.57 -1.97 24.48
C ALA A 292 -0.47 -3.02 24.08
N LYS A 293 -0.05 -4.27 23.85
CA LYS A 293 -0.93 -5.41 23.58
C LYS A 293 -1.91 -5.73 24.72
N MET A 294 -1.50 -5.55 25.97
CA MET A 294 -2.42 -5.68 27.11
C MET A 294 -3.40 -4.49 27.18
N GLY A 295 -2.91 -3.28 26.96
CA GLY A 295 -3.71 -2.05 27.07
C GLY A 295 -4.79 -1.93 26.00
N VAL A 296 -4.48 -2.32 24.76
CA VAL A 296 -5.35 -2.15 23.59
C VAL A 296 -6.66 -2.94 23.71
N HIS A 297 -6.66 -4.10 24.37
CA HIS A 297 -7.83 -4.98 24.44
C HIS A 297 -9.05 -4.32 25.10
N GLU A 298 -8.86 -3.64 26.24
CA GLU A 298 -9.94 -2.89 26.91
C GLU A 298 -10.41 -1.73 26.02
N CYS A 299 -9.48 -1.03 25.36
CA CYS A 299 -9.80 0.09 24.48
C CYS A 299 -10.66 -0.35 23.26
N VAL A 300 -10.37 -1.51 22.66
CA VAL A 300 -11.17 -2.07 21.57
C VAL A 300 -12.55 -2.49 22.07
N THR A 301 -12.61 -3.19 23.20
CA THR A 301 -13.86 -3.66 23.81
C THR A 301 -14.84 -2.51 24.07
N HIS A 302 -14.33 -1.36 24.47
CA HIS A 302 -15.10 -0.15 24.72
C HIS A 302 -15.05 0.87 23.57
N LYS A 303 -14.67 0.44 22.37
CA LYS A 303 -14.69 1.22 21.13
C LYS A 303 -13.88 2.53 21.16
N LEU A 304 -12.96 2.70 22.11
CA LEU A 304 -12.05 3.85 22.17
C LEU A 304 -11.00 3.82 21.06
N VAL A 305 -10.67 2.62 20.61
CA VAL A 305 -9.82 2.39 19.44
C VAL A 305 -10.46 1.31 18.57
N GLU A 306 -10.35 1.47 17.28
CA GLU A 306 -10.88 0.55 16.28
C GLU A 306 -9.73 -0.22 15.62
N PRO A 307 -9.85 -1.55 15.47
CA PRO A 307 -8.85 -2.37 14.81
C PRO A 307 -8.95 -2.29 13.28
N PHE A 308 -7.80 -2.26 12.61
CA PHE A 308 -7.70 -2.44 11.15
C PHE A 308 -7.38 -3.91 10.87
N GLN A 309 -8.44 -4.70 10.64
CA GLN A 309 -8.34 -6.14 10.45
C GLN A 309 -7.50 -6.50 9.23
N VAL A 310 -6.74 -7.60 9.33
CA VAL A 310 -6.03 -8.19 8.19
C VAL A 310 -6.99 -9.14 7.48
N LEU A 311 -7.42 -8.77 6.29
CA LEU A 311 -8.36 -9.56 5.49
C LEU A 311 -7.63 -10.40 4.45
N TYR A 312 -8.20 -11.55 4.14
CA TYR A 312 -7.68 -12.50 3.16
C TYR A 312 -8.76 -12.94 2.18
N GLU A 313 -8.35 -13.15 0.94
CA GLU A 313 -9.05 -13.94 -0.05
C GLU A 313 -8.78 -15.44 0.14
N LYS A 314 -9.51 -16.28 -0.62
CA LYS A 314 -9.27 -17.73 -0.66
C LYS A 314 -7.80 -18.03 -0.99
N HIS A 315 -7.32 -19.15 -0.45
CA HIS A 315 -5.96 -19.61 -0.72
C HIS A 315 -5.73 -19.77 -2.23
N ASN A 316 -4.53 -19.41 -2.71
CA ASN A 316 -4.12 -19.33 -4.13
C ASN A 316 -4.72 -18.19 -4.97
N GLU A 317 -5.66 -17.40 -4.44
CA GLU A 317 -6.09 -16.19 -5.13
C GLU A 317 -5.07 -15.06 -4.95
N LEU A 318 -5.14 -14.06 -5.83
CA LEU A 318 -4.26 -12.90 -5.83
C LEU A 318 -5.10 -11.63 -5.74
N VAL A 319 -4.59 -10.65 -5.00
CA VAL A 319 -5.23 -9.36 -4.85
C VAL A 319 -4.25 -8.25 -5.22
N ALA A 320 -4.70 -7.33 -6.05
CA ALA A 320 -3.98 -6.11 -6.41
C ALA A 320 -4.72 -4.88 -5.87
N GLN A 321 -3.95 -3.87 -5.50
CA GLN A 321 -4.39 -2.60 -4.95
C GLN A 321 -3.64 -1.43 -5.59
N PHE A 322 -4.39 -0.38 -5.94
CA PHE A 322 -3.86 0.93 -6.28
C PHE A 322 -4.64 2.01 -5.53
N LYS A 323 -3.93 2.85 -4.77
CA LYS A 323 -4.53 3.93 -3.98
C LYS A 323 -3.83 5.25 -4.24
N ASN A 324 -4.62 6.30 -4.47
CA ASN A 324 -4.15 7.65 -4.71
C ASN A 324 -4.94 8.65 -3.86
N THR A 325 -4.25 9.62 -3.26
CA THR A 325 -4.86 10.83 -2.72
C THR A 325 -5.02 11.84 -3.84
N VAL A 326 -6.24 12.35 -4.01
CA VAL A 326 -6.59 13.28 -5.08
C VAL A 326 -7.37 14.47 -4.54
N LEU A 327 -7.13 15.65 -5.13
CA LEU A 327 -7.83 16.90 -4.82
C LEU A 327 -8.65 17.30 -6.02
N ILE A 328 -9.95 17.57 -5.81
CA ILE A 328 -10.86 18.02 -6.86
C ILE A 328 -10.83 19.54 -6.87
N LEU A 329 -10.00 20.15 -7.72
CA LEU A 329 -9.87 21.60 -7.80
C LEU A 329 -10.73 22.17 -8.94
N PRO A 330 -11.05 23.48 -8.93
CA PRO A 330 -11.88 24.10 -9.98
C PRO A 330 -11.34 23.93 -11.41
N ASN A 331 -10.02 23.78 -11.56
CA ASN A 331 -9.33 23.61 -12.83
C ASN A 331 -9.00 22.15 -13.17
N GLY A 332 -9.47 21.19 -12.39
CA GLY A 332 -9.25 19.75 -12.62
C GLY A 332 -8.77 19.00 -11.39
N LEU A 333 -8.37 17.74 -11.59
CA LEU A 333 -7.88 16.88 -10.53
C LEU A 333 -6.39 17.16 -10.26
N THR A 334 -5.97 17.21 -9.00
CA THR A 334 -4.56 17.08 -8.62
C THR A 334 -4.36 15.72 -7.96
N VAL A 335 -3.59 14.84 -8.61
CA VAL A 335 -3.16 13.57 -8.02
C VAL A 335 -1.91 13.83 -7.17
N VAL A 336 -2.05 13.71 -5.84
CA VAL A 336 -0.99 14.06 -4.87
C VAL A 336 -0.05 12.88 -4.60
N THR A 337 -0.59 11.67 -4.58
CA THR A 337 0.20 10.45 -4.37
C THR A 337 0.08 9.47 -5.52
N GLY A 338 1.07 8.61 -5.63
CA GLY A 338 1.18 7.59 -6.67
C GLY A 338 2.62 7.47 -7.17
N THR A 339 2.86 6.42 -7.93
CA THR A 339 4.12 6.24 -8.65
C THR A 339 3.83 5.73 -10.05
N ASN A 340 4.82 5.85 -10.93
CA ASN A 340 4.70 5.36 -12.31
C ASN A 340 4.54 3.85 -12.30
N PHE A 341 3.55 3.36 -13.03
CA PHE A 341 3.31 1.95 -13.27
C PHE A 341 3.68 1.63 -14.72
N ASP A 342 4.61 0.71 -14.94
CA ASP A 342 4.97 0.27 -16.28
C ASP A 342 4.13 -0.95 -16.67
N VAL A 343 3.05 -0.69 -17.41
CA VAL A 343 2.15 -1.74 -17.91
C VAL A 343 2.88 -2.77 -18.78
N ASN A 344 4.01 -2.40 -19.42
CA ASN A 344 4.74 -3.29 -20.33
C ASN A 344 5.47 -4.42 -19.60
N CYS A 345 5.61 -4.31 -18.28
CA CYS A 345 6.10 -5.40 -17.42
C CYS A 345 5.06 -6.51 -17.19
N PHE A 346 3.85 -6.37 -17.75
CA PHE A 346 2.74 -7.30 -17.56
C PHE A 346 2.18 -7.75 -18.92
N GLU A 347 1.78 -9.01 -19.00
CA GLU A 347 1.21 -9.63 -20.20
C GLU A 347 -0.02 -10.46 -19.80
N SER A 348 -1.19 -10.00 -20.22
CA SER A 348 -2.48 -10.65 -20.00
C SER A 348 -3.12 -11.01 -21.33
N GLU A 349 -3.87 -12.11 -21.36
CA GLU A 349 -4.73 -12.49 -22.49
C GLU A 349 -6.03 -11.67 -22.51
N HIS A 350 -6.27 -10.89 -21.45
CA HIS A 350 -7.43 -10.03 -21.29
C HIS A 350 -7.05 -8.56 -21.50
N SER A 351 -8.03 -7.78 -21.90
CA SER A 351 -7.91 -6.33 -22.10
C SER A 351 -9.29 -5.71 -22.01
N VAL A 352 -9.33 -4.39 -21.81
CA VAL A 352 -10.60 -3.66 -21.75
C VAL A 352 -11.25 -3.67 -23.14
N GLN A 353 -12.48 -4.19 -23.25
CA GLN A 353 -13.21 -4.35 -24.52
C GLN A 353 -14.42 -3.42 -24.63
N ASP A 354 -15.05 -3.08 -23.52
CA ASP A 354 -16.16 -2.15 -23.45
C ASP A 354 -15.77 -0.77 -24.02
N GLU A 355 -16.53 -0.32 -25.02
CA GLU A 355 -16.19 0.88 -25.80
C GLU A 355 -16.30 2.16 -24.97
N GLU A 356 -17.20 2.20 -23.98
CA GLU A 356 -17.32 3.33 -23.05
C GLU A 356 -16.08 3.41 -22.16
N MET A 357 -15.65 2.27 -21.60
CA MET A 357 -14.46 2.19 -20.75
C MET A 357 -13.17 2.44 -21.53
N LYS A 358 -13.04 1.94 -22.76
CA LYS A 358 -11.90 2.29 -23.64
C LYS A 358 -11.80 3.78 -23.87
N LYS A 359 -12.90 4.41 -24.29
CA LYS A 359 -12.96 5.86 -24.54
C LYS A 359 -12.64 6.65 -23.28
N LEU A 360 -13.12 6.20 -22.12
CA LEU A 360 -12.78 6.79 -20.84
C LEU A 360 -11.27 6.69 -20.59
N LEU A 361 -10.66 5.51 -20.70
CA LEU A 361 -9.23 5.31 -20.46
C LEU A 361 -8.32 6.08 -21.45
N GLU A 362 -8.75 6.22 -22.70
CA GLU A 362 -8.05 7.00 -23.73
C GLU A 362 -8.17 8.51 -23.52
N SER A 363 -9.21 8.97 -22.80
CA SER A 363 -9.35 10.40 -22.50
C SER A 363 -8.20 10.90 -21.63
N GLU A 364 -7.80 12.16 -21.86
CA GLU A 364 -6.81 12.81 -21.03
C GLU A 364 -7.37 13.03 -19.62
N LEU A 365 -6.55 12.71 -18.61
CA LEU A 365 -6.85 13.09 -17.25
C LEU A 365 -6.72 14.62 -17.13
N VAL A 366 -7.83 15.29 -16.82
CA VAL A 366 -7.87 16.75 -16.67
C VAL A 366 -7.14 17.13 -15.37
N LEU A 367 -5.84 17.43 -15.49
CA LEU A 367 -4.98 17.75 -14.36
C LEU A 367 -4.91 19.26 -14.09
N ALA A 368 -5.11 19.66 -12.84
CA ALA A 368 -5.00 21.05 -12.41
C ALA A 368 -3.55 21.61 -12.50
N ASP A 369 -2.53 20.73 -12.48
CA ASP A 369 -1.10 21.10 -12.43
C ASP A 369 -0.36 20.90 -13.78
N ALA A 370 -1.07 21.00 -14.92
CA ALA A 370 -0.61 20.63 -16.28
C ALA A 370 0.73 21.25 -16.78
N LYS A 371 1.41 22.10 -16.01
CA LYS A 371 2.69 22.70 -16.38
C LYS A 371 3.89 22.39 -15.46
N LYS A 372 3.79 21.59 -14.39
CA LYS A 372 4.90 21.49 -13.42
C LYS A 372 5.15 20.21 -12.62
N SER A 373 4.53 19.05 -12.87
CA SER A 373 4.78 17.85 -12.05
C SER A 373 5.47 16.70 -12.80
N ALA A 374 6.42 16.04 -12.12
CA ALA A 374 7.07 14.80 -12.54
C ALA A 374 6.10 13.59 -12.60
N LEU A 375 4.80 13.79 -12.33
CA LEU A 375 3.71 12.82 -12.39
C LEU A 375 2.96 12.82 -13.73
N ALA A 376 3.40 13.62 -14.71
CA ALA A 376 2.84 13.62 -16.07
C ALA A 376 2.94 12.27 -16.81
N ASN A 377 3.58 11.24 -16.22
CA ASN A 377 3.67 9.89 -16.77
C ASN A 377 2.62 8.91 -16.20
N LEU A 378 1.74 9.33 -15.28
CA LEU A 378 0.56 8.54 -14.92
C LEU A 378 -0.46 8.43 -16.09
N THR A 379 -0.29 9.23 -17.15
CA THR A 379 -1.26 9.39 -18.25
C THR A 379 -0.89 8.65 -19.54
N LYS A 380 0.24 7.95 -19.61
CA LYS A 380 0.65 7.21 -20.82
C LYS A 380 0.93 5.75 -20.53
N ALA A 381 -0.13 4.94 -20.51
CA ALA A 381 -0.18 3.64 -21.18
C ALA A 381 -1.56 2.96 -20.96
N ALA A 382 -2.54 3.31 -21.79
CA ALA A 382 -3.76 2.53 -21.96
C ALA A 382 -3.92 1.99 -23.39
N SER A 383 -2.93 2.21 -24.27
CA SER A 383 -2.98 1.82 -25.68
C SER A 383 -1.67 1.13 -26.12
N SER A 384 -1.47 -0.11 -25.71
CA SER A 384 -0.57 -1.02 -26.44
C SER A 384 -1.40 -2.12 -27.09
N LYS A 385 -1.66 -1.97 -28.40
CA LYS A 385 -2.12 -3.06 -29.24
C LYS A 385 -1.06 -4.19 -29.22
N PRO A 386 -1.44 -5.47 -29.27
CA PRO A 386 -0.49 -6.55 -29.51
C PRO A 386 0.11 -6.35 -30.91
N ALA A 387 1.44 -6.36 -31.01
CA ALA A 387 2.12 -6.39 -32.30
C ALA A 387 1.91 -7.78 -32.92
N GLY A 388 0.92 -7.89 -33.81
CA GLY A 388 0.68 -9.03 -34.68
C GLY A 388 0.77 -8.60 -36.15
N ASP A 389 1.52 -9.40 -36.91
CA ASP A 389 1.62 -9.47 -38.38
C ASP A 389 2.42 -8.41 -39.15
N ALA A 390 3.71 -8.74 -39.35
CA ALA A 390 4.39 -8.49 -40.62
C ALA A 390 5.46 -9.58 -40.87
N ALA A 391 5.06 -10.72 -41.44
CA ALA A 391 6.01 -11.64 -42.07
C ALA A 391 5.35 -12.40 -43.24
N LYS A 392 5.34 -11.76 -44.41
CA LYS A 392 5.29 -12.44 -45.71
C LYS A 392 6.17 -11.68 -46.69
N ALA A 393 7.30 -12.29 -47.04
CA ALA A 393 7.79 -12.49 -48.42
C ALA A 393 9.32 -12.67 -48.43
N ALA A 394 9.78 -13.92 -48.56
CA ALA A 394 10.97 -14.30 -49.33
C ALA A 394 11.06 -15.84 -49.41
N THR A 395 10.44 -16.42 -50.44
CA THR A 395 10.89 -17.65 -51.11
C THR A 395 11.85 -17.21 -52.22
N ALA A 396 12.94 -17.87 -52.62
CA ALA A 396 13.22 -19.29 -52.70
C ALA A 396 14.73 -19.57 -52.93
N SER A 397 15.07 -20.87 -52.88
CA SER A 397 16.20 -21.61 -53.51
C SER A 397 17.27 -22.12 -52.53
N ALA A 398 17.76 -23.36 -52.54
CA ALA A 398 17.34 -24.67 -53.07
C ALA A 398 18.34 -25.72 -52.52
N ALA A 399 17.87 -26.97 -52.37
CA ALA A 399 18.58 -28.26 -52.43
C ALA A 399 19.62 -28.67 -51.34
N ALA A 400 19.31 -29.81 -50.69
CA ALA A 400 20.15 -30.70 -49.88
C ALA A 400 21.07 -31.58 -50.79
N PRO A 401 21.96 -32.51 -50.33
CA PRO A 401 21.96 -33.25 -49.05
C PRO A 401 23.34 -33.55 -48.39
N ALA A 402 23.30 -34.17 -47.21
CA ALA A 402 24.44 -34.83 -46.51
C ALA A 402 24.35 -36.38 -46.68
N PRO A 403 25.22 -37.26 -46.10
CA PRO A 403 26.57 -37.15 -45.48
C PRO A 403 27.53 -38.25 -46.07
N PRO A 404 28.69 -38.70 -45.46
CA PRO A 404 28.71 -39.51 -44.23
C PRO A 404 29.95 -39.34 -43.29
N ALA A 405 29.91 -40.18 -42.24
CA ALA A 405 30.67 -40.34 -41.00
C ALA A 405 32.21 -40.45 -41.00
N ASP A 406 32.78 -40.18 -39.81
CA ASP A 406 33.89 -40.81 -39.06
C ASP A 406 34.69 -39.71 -38.33
N GLY A 407 35.19 -39.82 -37.11
CA GLY A 407 35.33 -40.89 -36.13
C GLY A 407 36.27 -40.37 -35.03
N SER A 408 36.33 -41.07 -33.90
CA SER A 408 37.37 -41.01 -32.85
C SER A 408 37.42 -39.84 -31.85
N ALA A 409 37.01 -40.15 -30.61
CA ALA A 409 37.80 -39.88 -29.39
C ALA A 409 38.93 -40.97 -29.30
N PRO A 410 39.95 -40.96 -28.40
CA PRO A 410 39.89 -40.44 -27.01
C PRO A 410 41.23 -40.00 -26.32
N VAL A 411 41.10 -39.71 -25.02
CA VAL A 411 42.05 -39.83 -23.85
C VAL A 411 43.15 -38.79 -23.53
N ALA A 412 43.14 -38.44 -22.21
CA ALA A 412 44.25 -38.21 -21.26
C ALA A 412 44.99 -36.84 -21.27
N ALA A 413 45.58 -36.34 -20.18
CA ALA A 413 45.46 -36.43 -18.71
C ALA A 413 46.64 -35.60 -18.13
N ALA A 414 46.52 -35.19 -16.86
CA ALA A 414 47.60 -34.91 -15.89
C ALA A 414 48.34 -33.54 -15.96
N LYS A 415 48.18 -32.70 -14.92
CA LYS A 415 49.10 -32.42 -13.76
C LYS A 415 49.85 -31.08 -13.99
N ASP A 416 50.23 -30.24 -13.02
CA ASP A 416 50.66 -30.49 -11.64
C ASP A 416 50.64 -29.21 -10.75
N LYS A 417 50.89 -29.44 -9.46
CA LYS A 417 50.83 -28.64 -8.23
C LYS A 417 51.90 -27.54 -8.04
N LYS A 418 51.60 -26.62 -7.08
CA LYS A 418 52.37 -26.18 -5.87
C LYS A 418 52.25 -24.66 -5.68
N LYS A 419 51.93 -24.11 -4.49
CA LYS A 419 52.73 -24.14 -3.25
C LYS A 419 51.89 -23.71 -2.03
N ARG A 420 52.15 -24.36 -0.89
CA ARG A 420 51.60 -24.11 0.46
C ARG A 420 52.80 -23.87 1.38
N LYS A 421 52.79 -22.89 2.31
CA LYS A 421 53.58 -22.96 3.56
C LYS A 421 53.21 -21.90 4.63
N LYS A 422 52.84 -22.43 5.80
CA LYS A 422 53.10 -22.03 7.23
C LYS A 422 52.70 -20.61 7.68
N LYS A 423 52.06 -20.42 8.84
CA LYS A 423 52.52 -20.85 10.19
C LYS A 423 51.36 -20.84 11.21
N LYS A 424 51.33 -21.82 12.12
CA LYS A 424 50.54 -21.88 13.36
C LYS A 424 51.50 -22.22 14.51
N ALA A 425 51.30 -21.61 15.68
CA ALA A 425 51.49 -22.15 17.05
C ALA A 425 52.06 -21.11 18.03
N ALA A 426 51.29 -20.85 19.10
CA ALA A 426 51.75 -20.92 20.49
C ALA A 426 50.51 -21.08 21.41
N ALA A 427 50.56 -22.08 22.29
CA ALA A 427 49.70 -22.32 23.47
C ALA A 427 50.26 -21.48 24.66
N ALA A 428 49.78 -21.42 25.91
CA ALA A 428 48.92 -22.23 26.78
C ALA A 428 48.59 -21.42 28.07
N GLY A 429 47.70 -21.94 28.93
CA GLY A 429 47.50 -21.55 30.34
C GLY A 429 46.37 -20.54 30.58
N GLU A 430 45.48 -20.64 31.57
CA GLU A 430 45.39 -21.49 32.75
C GLU A 430 43.96 -21.38 33.34
N THR A 431 43.57 -22.40 34.10
CA THR A 431 42.26 -22.64 34.72
C THR A 431 42.04 -21.94 36.07
N ALA A 432 40.75 -21.80 36.42
CA ALA A 432 40.14 -21.81 37.77
C ALA A 432 40.04 -20.51 38.60
N ALA A 433 38.80 -20.10 38.90
CA ALA A 433 38.35 -19.69 40.23
C ALA A 433 36.81 -19.82 40.33
N ALA A 434 36.37 -20.63 41.29
CA ALA A 434 34.99 -20.87 41.73
C ALA A 434 34.46 -19.64 42.52
N GLU A 435 33.19 -19.27 42.39
CA GLU A 435 32.08 -19.65 43.28
C GLU A 435 32.26 -19.15 44.73
N GLU A 436 31.54 -18.07 45.11
CA GLU A 436 30.87 -18.02 46.42
C GLU A 436 29.74 -16.98 46.38
N ALA A 437 28.52 -17.46 46.62
CA ALA A 437 27.31 -16.68 46.79
C ALA A 437 26.77 -16.91 48.22
N GLY A 438 26.33 -15.82 48.84
CA GLY A 438 25.19 -15.83 49.77
C GLY A 438 25.43 -16.36 51.18
N LYS A 439 25.56 -15.45 52.14
CA LYS A 439 25.06 -15.66 53.51
C LYS A 439 24.13 -14.53 53.93
N GLU A 440 22.96 -14.98 54.38
CA GLU A 440 21.86 -14.25 55.00
C GLU A 440 22.32 -13.41 56.20
N ASN A 441 21.70 -12.24 56.34
CA ASN A 441 21.62 -11.50 57.59
C ASN A 441 20.27 -11.81 58.26
N ALA A 442 20.33 -12.36 59.46
CA ALA A 442 19.25 -12.33 60.45
C ALA A 442 19.86 -11.88 61.79
N ALA A 443 19.59 -10.63 62.16
CA ALA A 443 19.54 -10.10 63.52
C ALA A 443 18.95 -8.68 63.47
#